data_AF-A0A960W6C9-F1
#
_entry.id   AF-A0A960W6C9-F1
#
_cell.length_a   1.000
_cell.length_b   1.000
_cell.length_c   1.000
_cell.angle_alpha   90.00
_cell.angle_beta   90.00
_cell.angle_gamma   90.00
#
_symmetry.space_group_name_H-M   'P 1'
#
loop_
_entity.id
_entity.type
_entity.pdbx_description
1 polymer ?
#
loop_
_entity_poly.entity_id
_entity_poly.type
_entity_poly.pdbx_seq_one_letter_code
_entity_poly.pdbx_strand_id
1 'polypeptide(L)'
;MSAKITVKQAIIETLKKEDRPLTVEEIYSGIIKNNLYTFNSESPISIVRSELRKNCEGVELKLSKQEKYFKITSEGKYSLKN
;
A
#
# COMPACT_ATOMS: atom_id res chain seq x y z
N MET A 1 -0.47 -22.81 8.20
CA MET A 1 -1.56 -21.82 8.36
C MET A 1 -1.38 -20.76 7.30
N SER A 2 -2.23 -20.73 6.28
CA SER A 2 -2.17 -19.72 5.21
C SER A 2 -2.71 -18.41 5.78
N ALA A 3 -1.83 -17.58 6.37
CA ALA A 3 -2.22 -16.25 6.81
C ALA A 3 -2.76 -15.49 5.60
N LYS A 4 -4.05 -15.14 5.64
CA LYS A 4 -4.72 -14.44 4.54
C LYS A 4 -4.03 -13.09 4.36
N ILE A 5 -3.23 -12.95 3.30
CA ILE A 5 -2.57 -11.67 2.99
C ILE A 5 -3.68 -10.63 2.81
N THR A 6 -3.59 -9.54 3.55
CA THR A 6 -4.48 -8.37 3.39
C THR A 6 -3.92 -7.42 2.34
N VAL A 7 -4.74 -6.53 1.79
CA VAL A 7 -4.27 -5.50 0.85
C VAL A 7 -3.10 -4.69 1.44
N LYS A 8 -3.16 -4.32 2.72
CA LYS A 8 -2.07 -3.63 3.43
C LYS A 8 -0.77 -4.44 3.41
N GLN A 9 -0.84 -5.74 3.73
CA GLN A 9 0.33 -6.60 3.69
C GLN A 9 0.87 -6.78 2.28
N ALA A 10 0.00 -6.94 1.28
CA ALA A 10 0.42 -7.04 -0.12
C ALA A 10 1.15 -5.77 -0.60
N ILE A 11 0.68 -4.59 -0.19
CA ILE A 11 1.36 -3.31 -0.44
C ILE A 11 2.73 -3.29 0.24
N ILE A 12 2.82 -3.65 1.52
CA ILE A 12 4.08 -3.68 2.27
C ILE A 12 5.07 -4.62 1.59
N GLU A 13 4.67 -5.84 1.26
CA GLU A 13 5.55 -6.83 0.62
C GLU A 13 6.00 -6.38 -0.77
N THR A 14 5.14 -5.68 -1.52
CA THR A 14 5.51 -5.09 -2.82
C THR A 14 6.56 -3.98 -2.64
N LEU A 15 6.35 -3.08 -1.68
CA LEU A 15 7.29 -2.00 -1.36
C LEU A 15 8.57 -2.48 -0.66
N LYS A 16 8.58 -3.66 -0.04
CA LYS A 16 9.82 -4.27 0.48
C LYS A 16 10.64 -4.90 -0.63
N LYS A 17 9.97 -5.51 -1.62
CA LYS A 17 10.63 -6.11 -2.79
C LYS A 17 11.22 -5.04 -3.71
N GLU A 18 10.51 -3.94 -3.86
CA GLU A 18 10.95 -2.79 -4.64
C GLU A 18 11.63 -1.79 -3.69
N ASP A 19 12.96 -1.71 -3.72
CA ASP A 19 13.76 -0.76 -2.91
C ASP A 19 13.61 0.71 -3.36
N ARG A 20 12.46 1.07 -3.96
CA ARG A 20 12.17 2.38 -4.53
C ARG A 20 10.73 2.80 -4.26
N PRO A 21 10.43 4.12 -4.21
CA PRO A 21 9.06 4.60 -4.15
C PRO A 21 8.27 4.20 -5.40
N LEU A 22 7.05 3.70 -5.21
CA LEU A 22 6.17 3.25 -6.28
C LEU A 22 4.87 4.05 -6.34
N THR A 23 4.35 4.24 -7.55
CA THR A 23 2.98 4.75 -7.74
C THR A 23 1.93 3.72 -7.32
N VAL A 24 0.68 4.15 -7.11
CA VAL A 24 -0.44 3.25 -6.81
C VAL A 24 -0.60 2.14 -7.87
N GLU A 25 -0.38 2.51 -9.13
CA GLU A 25 -0.47 1.59 -10.27
C GLU A 25 0.67 0.57 -10.26
N GLU A 26 1.90 1.00 -9.98
CA GLU A 26 3.04 0.09 -9.82
C GLU A 26 2.85 -0.85 -8.63
N ILE A 27 2.31 -0.36 -7.51
CA ILE A 27 1.99 -1.19 -6.33
C ILE A 27 0.95 -2.24 -6.70
N TYR A 28 -0.15 -1.85 -7.33
CA TYR A 28 -1.16 -2.79 -7.79
C TYR A 28 -0.58 -3.83 -8.76
N SER A 29 0.21 -3.38 -9.74
CA SER A 29 0.87 -4.27 -10.71
C SER A 29 1.79 -5.26 -10.00
N GLY A 30 2.58 -4.79 -9.02
CA GLY A 30 3.43 -5.63 -8.19
C GLY A 30 2.64 -6.67 -7.38
N ILE A 31 1.49 -6.30 -6.82
CA ILE A 31 0.61 -7.21 -6.08
C ILE A 31 0.10 -8.34 -6.98
N ILE A 32 -0.38 -8.00 -8.19
CA ILE A 32 -0.88 -8.98 -9.15
C ILE A 32 0.26 -9.86 -9.69
N LYS A 33 1.37 -9.25 -10.12
CA LYS A 33 2.54 -9.94 -10.65
C LYS A 33 3.12 -10.96 -9.67
N ASN A 34 3.07 -10.64 -8.37
CA ASN A 34 3.56 -11.51 -7.31
C ASN A 34 2.46 -12.40 -6.68
N ASN A 35 1.24 -12.38 -7.21
CA ASN A 35 0.07 -13.11 -6.66
C ASN A 35 -0.12 -12.91 -5.15
N LEU A 36 0.14 -11.70 -4.65
CA LEU A 36 0.07 -11.41 -3.21
C LEU A 36 -1.37 -11.23 -2.72
N TYR A 37 -2.26 -10.74 -3.59
CA TYR A 37 -3.66 -10.51 -3.27
C TYR A 37 -4.53 -10.52 -4.52
N THR A 38 -5.73 -11.09 -4.43
CA THR A 38 -6.72 -11.08 -5.52
C THR A 38 -7.81 -10.06 -5.22
N PHE A 39 -8.01 -9.11 -6.14
CA PHE A 39 -9.07 -8.11 -6.02
C PHE A 39 -10.32 -8.58 -6.76
N ASN A 40 -11.45 -8.66 -6.05
CA ASN A 40 -12.77 -8.99 -6.63
C ASN A 40 -13.64 -7.74 -6.86
N SER A 41 -13.01 -6.59 -7.08
CA SER A 41 -13.69 -5.29 -7.22
C SER A 41 -13.47 -4.72 -8.61
N GLU A 42 -14.45 -3.97 -9.10
CA GLU A 42 -14.39 -3.26 -10.39
C GLU A 42 -13.26 -2.20 -10.44
N SER A 43 -12.77 -1.72 -9.29
CA SER A 43 -11.69 -0.72 -9.24
C SER A 43 -10.64 -1.06 -8.18
N PRO A 44 -9.73 -2.03 -8.44
CA PRO A 44 -8.72 -2.45 -7.48
C PRO A 44 -7.72 -1.33 -7.15
N ILE A 45 -7.40 -0.48 -8.13
CA ILE A 45 -6.57 0.72 -7.94
C ILE A 45 -7.17 1.65 -6.88
N SER A 46 -8.49 1.85 -6.87
CA SER A 46 -9.17 2.69 -5.90
C SER A 46 -9.10 2.11 -4.48
N ILE A 47 -9.14 0.78 -4.36
CA ILE A 47 -8.94 0.08 -3.08
C ILE A 47 -7.51 0.31 -2.58
N VAL A 48 -6.51 0.06 -3.41
CA VAL A 48 -5.09 0.26 -3.06
C VAL A 48 -4.84 1.72 -2.66
N ARG A 49 -5.36 2.68 -3.43
CA ARG A 49 -5.26 4.12 -3.13
C ARG A 49 -5.92 4.48 -1.80
N SER A 50 -7.10 3.92 -1.52
CA SER A 50 -7.82 4.17 -0.27
C SER A 50 -7.07 3.60 0.93
N GLU A 51 -6.53 2.39 0.81
CA GLU A 51 -5.74 1.76 1.87
C GLU A 51 -4.41 2.49 2.12
N LEU A 52 -3.73 2.92 1.05
CA LEU A 52 -2.57 3.80 1.15
C LEU A 52 -2.95 5.10 1.88
N ARG A 53 -4.01 5.80 1.46
CA ARG A 53 -4.44 7.05 2.11
C ARG A 53 -4.80 6.88 3.59
N LYS A 54 -5.48 5.80 3.97
CA LYS A 54 -5.82 5.51 5.37
C LYS A 54 -4.58 5.26 6.24
N ASN A 55 -3.52 4.69 5.66
CA ASN A 55 -2.31 4.29 6.38
C ASN A 55 -1.09 5.20 6.10
N CYS A 56 -1.24 6.24 5.27
CA CYS A 56 -0.17 7.17 4.88
C CYS A 56 -0.16 8.40 5.78
N GLU A 57 1.04 8.87 6.10
CA GLU A 57 1.26 10.08 6.88
C GLU A 57 0.77 11.33 6.14
N GLY A 58 -0.28 11.99 6.65
CA GLY A 58 -0.79 13.26 6.12
C GLY A 58 -2.32 13.42 6.10
N VAL A 59 -3.09 12.34 6.34
CA VAL A 59 -4.54 12.43 6.54
C VAL A 59 -4.80 12.43 8.05
N GLU A 60 -4.96 13.62 8.61
CA GLU A 60 -5.21 13.84 10.04
C GLU A 60 -6.57 13.29 10.47
N LEU A 61 -6.64 11.99 10.77
CA LEU A 61 -7.61 11.51 11.76
C LEU A 61 -6.96 11.70 13.14
N LYS A 62 -7.51 12.66 13.89
CA LYS A 62 -7.07 13.21 15.19
C LYS A 62 -6.83 12.19 16.34
N LEU A 63 -6.69 10.89 16.08
CA LEU A 63 -6.69 9.86 17.13
C LEU A 63 -5.59 8.80 17.06
N SER A 64 -4.77 8.70 16.02
CA SER A 64 -3.90 7.53 15.92
C SER A 64 -2.47 7.78 16.38
N LYS A 65 -2.19 7.36 17.62
CA LYS A 65 -0.87 6.84 18.09
C LYS A 65 -0.36 5.63 17.26
N GLN A 66 -0.82 5.44 16.02
CA GLN A 66 -0.42 4.31 15.19
C GLN A 66 0.81 4.71 14.37
N GLU A 67 1.84 3.87 14.45
CA GLU A 67 3.00 3.95 13.58
C GLU A 67 2.54 3.95 12.12
N LYS A 68 2.88 5.02 11.40
CA LYS A 68 2.49 5.22 10.01
C LYS A 68 3.46 4.43 9.13
N TYR A 69 2.96 3.41 8.44
CA TYR A 69 3.80 2.47 7.70
C TYR A 69 4.31 3.00 6.34
N PHE A 70 3.66 4.04 5.80
CA PHE A 70 3.93 4.55 4.46
C PHE A 70 4.27 6.04 4.46
N LYS A 71 5.25 6.43 3.62
CA LYS A 71 5.59 7.81 3.26
C LYS A 71 5.19 8.07 1.82
N ILE A 72 4.66 9.27 1.53
CA ILE A 72 4.42 9.74 0.17
C ILE A 72 5.49 10.78 -0.20
N THR A 73 6.05 10.65 -1.40
CA THR A 73 7.00 11.59 -1.99
C THR A 73 6.24 12.75 -2.66
N SER A 74 6.93 13.87 -2.90
CA SER A 74 6.37 15.03 -3.59
C SER A 74 5.87 14.72 -5.02
N GLU A 75 6.33 13.62 -5.62
CA GLU A 75 5.90 13.11 -6.93
C GLU A 75 4.66 12.20 -6.87
N GLY A 76 4.08 11.96 -5.70
CA GLY A 76 2.91 11.08 -5.54
C GLY A 76 3.23 9.58 -5.50
N LYS A 77 4.51 9.21 -5.30
CA LYS A 77 4.96 7.82 -5.09
C LYS A 77 5.01 7.48 -3.61
N TYR A 78 4.81 6.22 -3.26
CA TYR A 78 4.76 5.71 -1.89
C TYR A 78 5.98 4.82 -1.58
N SER A 79 6.53 4.93 -0.37
CA SER A 79 7.60 4.08 0.14
C SER A 79 7.33 3.69 1.61
N LEU A 80 8.06 2.68 2.10
CA LEU A 80 7.98 2.29 3.52
C LEU A 80 8.68 3.32 4.40
N LYS A 81 8.04 3.65 5.53
CA LYS A 81 8.68 4.43 6.59
C LYS A 81 9.56 3.46 7.40
N ASN A 82 10.88 3.57 7.26
CA ASN A 82 11.83 3.07 8.24
C ASN A 82 11.72 3.88 9.54
#